data_AF-A0A0F4TMA0-F1
#
_entry.id   AF-A0A0F4TMA0-F1
#
_cell.length_a   1.000
_cell.length_b   1.000
_cell.length_c   1.000
_cell.angle_alpha   90.00
_cell.angle_beta   90.00
_cell.angle_gamma   90.00
#
_symmetry.space_group_name_H-M   'P 1'
#
loop_
_entity.id
_entity.type
_entity.pdbx_description
1 polymer ?
#
loop_
_entity_poly.entity_id
_entity_poly.type
_entity_poly.pdbx_seq_one_letter_code
_entity_poly.pdbx_strand_id
1 'polypeptide(L)'
;MVAVVMCASAWAASIEDEAAALASLGEVQKLYENRSQGTPNEAGTRTLSKKDVNDCVTQMILAKDKLDAVKAQYGTTKAYQSMQTRLLTGQVKGRLGSCKQTKDALGY
;
A
#
# COMPACT_ATOMS: atom_id res chain seq x y z
N MET A 1 24.10 31.55 26.56
CA MET A 1 23.32 31.37 25.32
C MET A 1 23.45 29.93 24.87
N VAL A 2 22.60 29.03 25.35
CA VAL A 2 22.61 27.61 24.96
C VAL A 2 21.16 27.18 24.72
N ALA A 3 20.58 27.63 23.62
CA ALA A 3 19.18 27.31 23.28
C ALA A 3 18.91 27.36 21.77
N VAL A 4 19.92 27.19 20.91
CA VAL A 4 19.75 27.26 19.44
C VAL A 4 20.00 25.91 18.75
N VAL A 5 20.55 24.91 19.45
CA VAL A 5 20.98 23.65 18.82
C VAL A 5 19.86 22.59 18.75
N MET A 6 18.82 22.66 19.59
CA MET A 6 17.80 21.60 19.66
C MET A 6 16.76 21.62 18.53
N CYS A 7 16.62 22.71 17.78
CA CYS A 7 15.63 22.77 16.70
C CYS A 7 16.18 22.22 15.37
N ALA A 8 17.48 22.33 15.11
CA ALA A 8 18.10 21.89 13.85
C ALA A 8 17.99 20.37 13.61
N SER A 9 18.09 19.56 14.66
CA SER A 9 18.00 18.10 14.59
C SER A 9 16.57 17.60 14.33
N ALA A 10 15.55 18.32 14.82
CA ALA A 10 14.15 17.95 14.60
C ALA A 10 13.73 18.14 13.13
N TRP A 11 14.24 19.18 12.46
CA TRP A 11 13.97 19.39 11.04
C TRP A 11 14.67 18.37 10.14
N ALA A 12 15.91 17.98 10.46
CA ALA A 12 16.62 16.95 9.70
C ALA A 12 15.91 15.59 9.76
N ALA A 13 15.52 15.16 10.97
CA ALA A 13 14.74 13.92 11.16
C ALA A 13 13.40 13.97 10.40
N SER A 14 12.72 15.12 10.41
CA SER A 14 11.45 15.26 9.67
C SER A 14 11.60 15.12 8.15
N ILE A 15 12.74 15.55 7.57
CA ILE A 15 12.99 15.42 6.12
C ILE A 15 13.30 13.97 5.77
N GLU A 16 14.10 13.29 6.59
CA GLU A 16 14.43 11.87 6.42
C GLU A 16 13.18 10.99 6.57
N ASP A 17 12.34 11.26 7.57
CA ASP A 17 11.06 10.56 7.79
C ASP A 17 10.09 10.76 6.62
N GLU A 18 10.01 11.95 6.03
CA GLU A 18 9.20 12.20 4.83
C GLU A 18 9.70 11.39 3.62
N ALA A 19 11.01 11.33 3.41
CA ALA A 19 11.60 10.55 2.32
C ALA A 19 11.37 9.04 2.53
N ALA A 20 11.54 8.55 3.76
CA ALA A 20 11.30 7.16 4.14
C ALA A 20 9.82 6.79 3.99
N ALA A 21 8.91 7.68 4.37
CA ALA A 21 7.47 7.52 4.18
C ALA A 21 7.13 7.42 2.68
N LEU A 22 7.64 8.32 1.85
CA LEU A 22 7.43 8.29 0.40
C LEU A 22 7.95 7.00 -0.25
N ALA A 23 9.16 6.56 0.12
CA ALA A 23 9.73 5.32 -0.38
C ALA A 23 8.84 4.11 -0.02
N SER A 24 8.42 4.04 1.25
CA SER A 24 7.58 2.95 1.75
C SER A 24 6.19 2.95 1.10
N LEU A 25 5.58 4.13 0.90
CA LEU A 25 4.31 4.28 0.18
C LEU A 25 4.45 3.89 -1.30
N GLY A 26 5.60 4.18 -1.91
CA GLY A 26 5.93 3.73 -3.26
C GLY A 26 5.99 2.20 -3.38
N GLU A 27 6.47 1.49 -2.36
CA GLU A 27 6.44 0.02 -2.34
C GLU A 27 5.00 -0.52 -2.24
N VAL A 28 4.15 0.10 -1.40
CA VAL A 28 2.73 -0.25 -1.33
C VAL A 28 2.07 -0.07 -2.69
N GLN A 29 2.34 1.06 -3.37
CA GLN A 29 1.80 1.33 -4.69
C GLN A 29 2.23 0.27 -5.71
N LYS A 30 3.51 -0.13 -5.71
CA LYS A 30 4.01 -1.23 -6.57
C LYS A 30 3.30 -2.55 -6.28
N LEU A 31 3.07 -2.91 -5.01
CA LEU A 31 2.31 -4.12 -4.66
C LEU A 31 0.86 -4.04 -5.15
N TYR A 32 0.24 -2.88 -5.06
CA TYR A 32 -1.12 -2.66 -5.56
C TYR A 32 -1.20 -2.79 -7.08
N GLU A 33 -0.26 -2.19 -7.82
CA GLU A 33 -0.23 -2.18 -9.28
C GLU A 33 0.12 -3.55 -9.87
N ASN A 34 1.12 -4.23 -9.29
CA ASN A 34 1.60 -5.55 -9.73
C ASN A 34 0.79 -6.73 -9.21
N ARG A 35 -0.38 -6.46 -8.60
CA ARG A 35 -1.26 -7.52 -8.12
C ARG A 35 -1.65 -8.47 -9.27
N SER A 36 -1.93 -9.74 -8.98
CA SER A 36 -2.47 -10.63 -10.02
C SER A 36 -3.80 -10.10 -10.54
N GLN A 37 -3.91 -10.01 -11.87
CA GLN A 37 -5.11 -9.56 -12.58
C GLN A 37 -5.74 -10.71 -13.38
N GLY A 38 -5.17 -11.92 -13.31
CA GLY A 38 -5.52 -13.05 -14.17
C GLY A 38 -4.88 -12.99 -15.55
N THR A 39 -5.07 -14.07 -16.32
CA THR A 39 -4.51 -14.25 -17.66
C THR A 39 -5.49 -13.74 -18.71
N PRO A 40 -5.07 -12.88 -19.66
CA PRO A 40 -5.92 -12.51 -20.80
C PRO A 40 -6.41 -13.74 -21.56
N ASN A 41 -7.65 -13.72 -22.03
CA ASN A 41 -8.25 -14.78 -22.83
C ASN A 41 -8.75 -14.25 -24.19
N GLU A 42 -9.16 -15.17 -25.06
CA GLU A 42 -9.60 -14.88 -26.44
C GLU A 42 -10.85 -13.99 -26.51
N ALA A 43 -11.65 -13.93 -25.44
CA ALA A 43 -12.82 -13.06 -25.34
C ALA A 43 -12.47 -11.59 -24.99
N GLY A 44 -11.18 -11.24 -24.92
CA GLY A 44 -10.72 -9.92 -24.49
C GLY A 44 -10.93 -9.65 -23.00
N THR A 45 -11.24 -10.70 -22.22
CA THR A 45 -11.38 -10.63 -20.76
C THR A 45 -10.18 -11.32 -20.09
N ARG A 46 -10.21 -11.45 -18.76
CA ARG A 46 -9.16 -12.15 -18.00
C ARG A 46 -9.76 -13.34 -17.25
N THR A 47 -9.16 -14.50 -17.43
CA THR A 47 -9.48 -15.71 -16.67
C THR A 47 -8.74 -15.67 -15.35
N LEU A 48 -9.46 -15.88 -14.24
CA LEU A 48 -8.89 -15.95 -12.90
C LEU A 48 -8.70 -17.41 -12.48
N SER A 49 -7.44 -17.84 -12.39
CA SER A 49 -7.13 -19.13 -11.79
C SER A 49 -7.25 -19.08 -10.26
N LYS A 50 -7.35 -20.26 -9.62
CA LYS A 50 -7.26 -20.38 -8.16
C LYS A 50 -6.00 -19.72 -7.59
N LYS A 51 -4.88 -19.83 -8.31
CA LYS A 51 -3.62 -19.18 -7.95
C LYS A 51 -3.74 -17.66 -8.02
N ASP A 52 -4.28 -17.11 -9.10
CA ASP A 52 -4.43 -15.65 -9.27
C ASP A 52 -5.23 -15.00 -8.15
N VAL A 53 -6.33 -15.64 -7.75
CA VAL A 53 -7.18 -15.12 -6.68
C VAL A 53 -6.49 -15.18 -5.33
N ASN A 54 -5.82 -16.29 -5.02
CA ASN A 54 -5.05 -16.43 -3.78
C ASN A 54 -3.85 -15.47 -3.72
N ASP A 55 -3.15 -15.30 -4.83
CA ASP A 55 -2.03 -14.38 -4.95
C ASP A 55 -2.53 -12.93 -4.79
N CYS A 56 -3.69 -12.57 -5.37
CA CYS A 56 -4.29 -11.25 -5.13
C CYS A 56 -4.56 -11.00 -3.65
N VAL A 57 -5.22 -11.95 -2.95
CA VAL A 57 -5.51 -11.81 -1.52
C VAL A 57 -4.21 -11.63 -0.73
N THR A 58 -3.20 -12.45 -0.99
CA THR A 58 -1.91 -12.41 -0.31
C THR A 58 -1.20 -11.08 -0.55
N GLN A 59 -1.10 -10.63 -1.81
CA GLN A 59 -0.47 -9.37 -2.17
C GLN A 59 -1.18 -8.16 -1.54
N MET A 60 -2.52 -8.18 -1.47
CA MET A 60 -3.28 -7.08 -0.89
C MET A 60 -3.24 -7.08 0.65
N ILE A 61 -3.10 -8.25 1.30
CA ILE A 61 -2.77 -8.32 2.73
C ILE A 61 -1.39 -7.70 2.98
N LEU A 62 -0.38 -8.10 2.21
CA LEU A 62 0.98 -7.53 2.35
C LEU A 62 0.99 -6.01 2.13
N ALA A 63 0.26 -5.51 1.12
CA ALA A 63 0.12 -4.07 0.88
C ALA A 63 -0.57 -3.35 2.05
N LYS A 64 -1.61 -3.96 2.63
CA LYS A 64 -2.30 -3.44 3.81
C LYS A 64 -1.38 -3.41 5.03
N ASP A 65 -0.66 -4.49 5.29
CA ASP A 65 0.22 -4.58 6.46
C ASP A 65 1.36 -3.56 6.36
N LYS A 66 1.92 -3.35 5.16
CA LYS A 66 2.88 -2.26 4.91
C LYS A 66 2.25 -0.88 5.13
N LEU A 67 1.02 -0.62 4.69
CA LEU A 67 0.35 0.66 4.98
C LEU A 67 0.15 0.89 6.47
N ASP A 68 -0.20 -0.17 7.23
CA ASP A 68 -0.37 -0.09 8.67
C ASP A 68 0.98 0.16 9.38
N ALA A 69 2.07 -0.43 8.87
CA ALA A 69 3.43 -0.14 9.35
C ALA A 69 3.87 1.31 9.05
N VAL A 70 3.62 1.81 7.83
CA VAL A 70 3.91 3.20 7.46
C VAL A 70 3.09 4.16 8.33
N LYS A 71 1.83 3.84 8.63
CA LYS A 71 1.02 4.63 9.57
C LYS A 71 1.65 4.70 10.96
N ALA A 72 2.12 3.57 11.47
CA ALA A 72 2.70 3.48 12.81
C ALA A 72 4.02 4.26 12.92
N GLN A 73 4.86 4.20 11.89
CA GLN A 73 6.19 4.83 11.88
C GLN A 73 6.15 6.29 11.42
N TYR A 74 5.34 6.60 10.42
CA TYR A 74 5.38 7.88 9.69
C TYR A 74 4.00 8.56 9.62
N GLY A 75 3.06 8.22 10.49
CA GLY A 75 1.68 8.73 10.43
C GLY A 75 1.53 10.25 10.54
N THR A 76 2.54 10.94 11.06
CA THR A 76 2.61 12.40 11.20
C THR A 76 3.19 13.11 9.98
N THR A 77 3.81 12.37 9.05
CA THR A 77 4.38 12.92 7.81
C THR A 77 3.30 13.43 6.86
N LYS A 78 3.62 14.48 6.11
CA LYS A 78 2.80 15.02 5.02
C LYS A 78 2.59 13.97 3.94
N ALA A 79 3.61 13.16 3.65
CA ALA A 79 3.49 12.03 2.72
C ALA A 79 2.33 11.10 3.13
N TYR A 80 2.29 10.67 4.39
CA TYR A 80 1.21 9.81 4.88
C TYR A 80 -0.15 10.53 4.96
N GLN A 81 -0.17 11.80 5.36
CA GLN A 81 -1.41 12.58 5.49
C GLN A 81 -1.99 13.04 4.14
N SER A 82 -1.23 12.91 3.07
CA SER A 82 -1.63 13.34 1.72
C SER A 82 -2.89 12.64 1.21
N MET A 83 -3.57 13.31 0.28
CA MET A 83 -4.72 12.73 -0.42
C MET A 83 -4.34 11.48 -1.22
N GLN A 84 -3.12 11.41 -1.75
CA GLN A 84 -2.62 10.25 -2.49
C GLN A 84 -2.56 9.00 -1.60
N THR A 85 -2.01 9.12 -0.39
CA THR A 85 -1.95 8.01 0.57
C THR A 85 -3.33 7.55 1.02
N ARG A 86 -4.26 8.49 1.22
CA ARG A 86 -5.68 8.17 1.53
C ARG A 86 -6.32 7.38 0.39
N LEU A 87 -6.12 7.80 -0.86
CA LEU A 87 -6.62 7.09 -2.03
C LEU A 87 -6.01 5.69 -2.14
N LEU A 88 -4.70 5.57 -2.01
CA LEU A 88 -3.99 4.28 -2.04
C LEU A 88 -4.50 3.34 -0.94
N THR A 89 -4.72 3.86 0.27
CA THR A 89 -5.29 3.09 1.38
C THR A 89 -6.70 2.58 1.06
N GLY A 90 -7.54 3.43 0.46
CA GLY A 90 -8.88 3.03 0.00
C GLY A 90 -8.82 1.97 -1.09
N GLN A 91 -7.93 2.14 -2.07
CA GLN A 91 -7.72 1.19 -3.17
C GLN A 91 -7.27 -0.18 -2.69
N VAL A 92 -6.28 -0.25 -1.80
CA VAL A 92 -5.78 -1.51 -1.23
C VAL A 92 -6.90 -2.23 -0.45
N LYS A 93 -7.62 -1.51 0.41
CA LYS A 93 -8.74 -2.09 1.18
C LYS A 93 -9.87 -2.59 0.28
N GLY A 94 -10.28 -1.77 -0.68
CA GLY A 94 -11.34 -2.11 -1.63
C GLY A 94 -10.97 -3.34 -2.45
N ARG A 95 -9.74 -3.37 -2.99
CA ARG A 95 -9.25 -4.50 -3.78
C ARG A 95 -9.08 -5.77 -2.96
N LEU A 96 -8.62 -5.68 -1.71
CA LEU A 96 -8.58 -6.83 -0.81
C LEU A 96 -9.98 -7.42 -0.58
N GLY A 97 -10.97 -6.55 -0.37
CA GLY A 97 -12.37 -6.96 -0.24
C GLY A 97 -12.87 -7.68 -1.49
N SER A 98 -12.63 -7.12 -2.68
CA SER A 98 -13.00 -7.76 -3.94
C SER A 98 -12.30 -9.11 -4.14
N CYS A 99 -10.99 -9.21 -3.86
CA CYS A 99 -10.27 -10.47 -4.05
C CYS A 99 -10.72 -11.56 -3.08
N LYS A 100 -11.07 -11.22 -1.83
CA LYS A 100 -11.71 -12.16 -0.89
C LYS A 100 -13.09 -12.59 -1.37
N GLN A 101 -13.93 -11.64 -1.77
CA GLN A 101 -15.26 -11.95 -2.30
C GLN A 101 -15.20 -12.85 -3.53
N THR A 102 -14.26 -12.60 -4.46
CA THR A 102 -14.06 -13.47 -5.62
C THR A 102 -13.56 -14.85 -5.22
N LYS A 103 -12.67 -14.95 -4.23
CA LYS A 103 -12.23 -16.22 -3.68
C LYS A 103 -13.40 -17.06 -3.15
N ASP A 104 -14.24 -16.43 -2.34
CA ASP A 104 -15.40 -17.08 -1.73
C ASP A 104 -16.43 -17.48 -2.79
N ALA A 105 -16.70 -16.61 -3.77
CA ALA A 105 -17.65 -16.88 -4.85
C ALA A 105 -17.21 -18.02 -5.79
N LEU A 106 -15.90 -18.21 -5.97
CA LEU A 106 -15.33 -19.28 -6.79
C LEU A 106 -15.02 -20.57 -5.99
N GLY A 107 -15.20 -20.55 -4.67
CA GLY A 107 -14.96 -21.71 -3.80
C GLY A 107 -13.48 -22.12 -3.67
N TYR A 108 -12.57 -21.15 -3.69
CA TYR A 108 -11.12 -21.39 -3.68
C TYR A 108 -10.46 -21.46 -2.30
#